data_AF-A0AAV5IG96-F1
#
_entry.id   AF-A0AAV5IG96-F1
#
_cell.length_a   1.000
_cell.length_b   1.000
_cell.length_c   1.000
_cell.angle_alpha   90.00
_cell.angle_beta   90.00
_cell.angle_gamma   90.00
#
_symmetry.space_group_name_H-M   'P 1'
#
loop_
_entity.id
_entity.type
_entity.pdbx_description
1 polymer ?
#
loop_
_entity_poly.entity_id
_entity_poly.type
_entity_poly.pdbx_seq_one_letter_code
_entity_poly.pdbx_strand_id
1 'polypeptide(L)'
;MPQVSITVKNFMDMLASLPAMKSDTLYHNQFICEAILRSLPPLAKNYVLQLLYIDVSVTAKPLQEWELADGSTKHKVAIDRLIQLRVLEVVDRKK
;
A
#
# COMPACT_ATOMS: atom_id res chain seq x y z
N MET A 1 29.51 9.89 25.24
CA MET A 1 29.18 9.02 24.09
C MET A 1 27.69 9.17 23.82
N PRO A 2 27.26 9.72 22.67
CA PRO A 2 25.85 9.90 22.40
C PRO A 2 25.20 8.53 22.12
N GLN A 3 24.07 8.26 22.77
CA GLN A 3 23.27 7.06 22.57
C GLN A 3 22.63 7.12 21.18
N VAL A 4 23.21 6.42 20.20
CA VAL A 4 22.62 6.30 18.87
C VAL A 4 21.51 5.26 18.97
N SER A 5 20.27 5.72 19.16
CA SER A 5 19.10 4.84 19.05
C SER A 5 18.95 4.43 17.60
N ILE A 6 19.36 3.21 17.25
CA ILE A 6 19.08 2.61 15.94
C ILE A 6 17.59 2.29 15.94
N THR A 7 16.76 3.24 15.49
CA THR A 7 15.37 2.94 15.16
C THR A 7 15.41 1.93 14.03
N VAL A 8 14.96 0.71 14.27
CA VAL A 8 14.69 -0.24 13.20
C VAL A 8 13.55 0.36 12.38
N LYS A 9 13.89 1.13 11.35
CA LYS A 9 12.92 1.56 10.35
C LYS A 9 12.47 0.28 9.66
N ASN A 10 11.23 -0.14 9.91
CA ASN A 10 10.61 -1.22 9.18
C ASN A 10 10.79 -0.93 7.68
N PHE A 11 11.19 -1.93 6.88
CA PHE A 11 11.46 -1.77 5.44
C PHE A 11 10.34 -0.99 4.74
N MET A 12 9.11 -1.29 5.12
CA MET A 12 7.92 -0.66 4.58
C MET A 12 7.83 0.83 4.97
N ASP A 13 8.29 1.24 6.16
CA ASP A 13 8.29 2.65 6.61
C ASP A 13 9.43 3.44 5.97
N MET A 14 10.56 2.76 5.70
CA MET A 14 11.63 3.34 4.88
C MET A 14 11.10 3.66 3.48
N LEU A 15 10.40 2.72 2.83
CA LEU A 15 9.80 2.95 1.51
C LEU A 15 8.75 4.06 1.53
N ALA A 16 7.87 4.09 2.53
CA ALA A 16 6.86 5.14 2.67
C ALA A 16 7.47 6.54 2.88
N SER A 17 8.71 6.63 3.39
CA SER A 17 9.41 7.91 3.58
C SER A 17 10.09 8.46 2.32
N LEU A 18 10.08 7.70 1.21
CA LEU A 18 10.75 8.12 -0.02
C LEU A 18 9.90 9.15 -0.80
N PRO A 19 10.56 10.11 -1.49
CA PRO A 19 9.88 11.02 -2.42
C PRO A 19 9.22 10.25 -3.59
N ALA A 20 8.08 10.76 -4.05
CA ALA A 20 7.28 10.26 -5.18
C ALA A 20 8.11 9.81 -6.39
N MET A 21 9.03 10.68 -6.81
CA MET A 21 9.82 10.48 -8.02
C MET A 21 10.75 9.26 -7.93
N LYS A 22 11.13 8.86 -6.71
CA LYS A 22 11.98 7.70 -6.48
C LYS A 22 11.16 6.42 -6.32
N SER A 23 9.92 6.48 -5.82
CA SER A 23 9.07 5.29 -5.71
C SER A 23 8.73 4.69 -7.07
N ASP A 24 8.43 5.53 -8.07
CA ASP A 24 8.09 5.04 -9.41
C ASP A 24 9.26 4.29 -10.05
N THR A 25 10.49 4.80 -9.91
CA THR A 25 11.69 4.10 -10.40
C THR A 25 11.92 2.77 -9.68
N LEU A 26 11.61 2.69 -8.38
CA LEU A 26 11.75 1.45 -7.61
C LEU A 26 10.75 0.38 -8.05
N TYR A 27 9.53 0.77 -8.43
CA TYR A 27 8.51 -0.15 -8.94
C TYR A 27 8.80 -0.71 -10.35
N HIS A 28 9.80 -0.17 -11.08
CA HIS A 28 10.26 -0.78 -12.33
C HIS A 28 11.06 -2.07 -12.09
N ASN A 29 11.56 -2.30 -10.88
CA ASN A 29 12.32 -3.50 -10.55
C ASN A 29 11.40 -4.60 -9.99
N GLN A 30 11.32 -5.72 -10.71
CA GLN A 30 10.51 -6.88 -10.31
C GLN A 30 10.79 -7.36 -8.88
N PHE A 31 12.05 -7.41 -8.46
CA PHE A 31 12.41 -7.92 -7.13
C PHE A 31 11.88 -7.03 -6.00
N ILE A 32 11.81 -5.72 -6.24
CA ILE A 32 11.27 -4.77 -5.27
C ILE A 32 9.75 -4.93 -5.18
N CYS A 33 9.07 -5.06 -6.32
CA CYS A 33 7.63 -5.34 -6.37
C CYS A 33 7.27 -6.64 -5.64
N GLU A 34 8.02 -7.71 -5.88
CA GLU A 34 7.84 -8.99 -5.17
C GLU A 34 8.08 -8.86 -3.67
N ALA A 35 9.14 -8.15 -3.25
CA ALA A 35 9.44 -7.94 -1.84
C ALA A 35 8.30 -7.17 -1.14
N ILE A 36 7.81 -6.10 -1.75
CA ILE A 36 6.68 -5.32 -1.24
C ILE A 36 5.43 -6.19 -1.15
N LEU A 37 5.10 -6.93 -2.21
CA LEU A 37 3.94 -7.82 -2.24
C LEU A 37 4.03 -8.91 -1.15
N ARG A 38 5.22 -9.45 -0.87
CA ARG A 38 5.42 -10.42 0.23
C ARG A 38 5.25 -9.77 1.61
N SER A 39 5.68 -8.52 1.79
CA SER A 39 5.63 -7.78 3.05
C SER A 39 4.27 -7.13 3.36
N LEU A 40 3.35 -7.04 2.40
CA LEU A 40 2.02 -6.46 2.60
C LEU A 40 1.16 -7.29 3.59
N PRO A 41 0.23 -6.64 4.32
CA PRO A 41 -0.82 -7.35 5.05
C PRO A 41 -1.63 -8.27 4.12
N PRO A 42 -2.16 -9.41 4.61
CA PRO A 42 -2.87 -10.38 3.77
C PRO A 42 -4.05 -9.78 3.01
N LEU A 43 -4.82 -8.88 3.65
CA LEU A 43 -5.95 -8.21 3.02
C LEU A 43 -5.50 -7.24 1.90
N ALA A 44 -4.38 -6.53 2.11
CA ALA A 44 -3.82 -5.64 1.09
C ALA A 44 -3.36 -6.41 -0.15
N LYS A 45 -2.79 -7.62 0.01
CA LYS A 45 -2.42 -8.48 -1.12
C LYS A 45 -3.62 -8.86 -1.96
N ASN A 46 -4.73 -9.23 -1.32
CA ASN A 46 -5.97 -9.57 -2.03
C ASN A 46 -6.48 -8.39 -2.85
N TYR A 47 -6.47 -7.18 -2.29
CA TYR A 47 -6.87 -5.98 -3.02
C TYR A 47 -5.97 -5.71 -4.22
N VAL A 48 -4.65 -5.79 -4.07
CA VAL A 48 -3.72 -5.59 -5.19
C VAL A 48 -3.97 -6.62 -6.30
N LEU A 49 -4.14 -7.89 -5.96
CA LEU A 49 -4.37 -8.95 -6.94
C LEU A 49 -5.73 -8.82 -7.65
N GLN A 50 -6.78 -8.40 -6.94
CA GLN A 50 -8.10 -8.19 -7.54
C GLN A 50 -8.12 -6.95 -8.44
N LEU A 51 -7.49 -5.86 -8.01
CA LEU A 51 -7.39 -4.63 -8.79
C LEU A 51 -6.46 -4.77 -10.00
N LEU A 52 -5.51 -5.71 -9.99
CA LEU A 52 -4.63 -5.99 -11.14
C LEU A 52 -5.41 -6.37 -12.41
N TYR A 53 -6.59 -6.98 -12.26
CA TYR A 53 -7.45 -7.37 -13.37
C TYR A 53 -8.49 -6.31 -13.76
N ILE A 54 -8.43 -5.12 -13.14
CA ILE A 54 -9.37 -4.03 -13.37
C ILE A 54 -8.60 -2.84 -13.96
N ASP A 55 -8.77 -2.61 -15.25
CA ASP A 55 -8.07 -1.51 -15.97
C ASP A 55 -8.63 -0.10 -15.69
N VAL A 56 -9.73 -0.02 -14.92
CA VAL A 56 -10.42 1.24 -14.61
C VAL A 56 -10.34 1.58 -13.13
N SER A 57 -10.38 2.88 -12.82
CA SER A 57 -10.47 3.34 -11.44
C SER A 57 -11.72 2.79 -10.75
N VAL A 58 -11.55 2.21 -9.56
CA VAL A 58 -12.65 1.66 -8.77
C VAL A 58 -13.07 2.66 -7.69
N THR A 59 -14.38 2.74 -7.42
CA THR A 59 -14.87 3.56 -6.30
C THR A 59 -14.58 2.90 -4.95
N ALA A 60 -14.51 3.65 -3.86
CA ALA A 60 -14.20 3.07 -2.54
C ALA A 60 -15.26 2.09 -2.02
N LYS A 61 -16.52 2.21 -2.47
CA LYS A 61 -17.66 1.39 -2.00
C LYS A 61 -17.46 -0.11 -2.20
N PRO A 62 -17.19 -0.64 -3.41
CA PRO A 62 -16.96 -2.07 -3.61
C PRO A 62 -15.79 -2.62 -2.79
N LEU A 63 -14.73 -1.83 -2.54
CA LEU A 63 -13.63 -2.28 -1.68
C LEU A 63 -14.06 -2.44 -0.22
N GLN A 64 -15.00 -1.61 0.26
CA GLN A 64 -15.58 -1.73 1.60
C GLN A 64 -16.55 -2.90 1.69
N GLU A 65 -17.30 -3.19 0.63
CA GLU A 65 -18.22 -4.33 0.57
C GLU A 65 -17.50 -5.69 0.54
N TRP A 66 -16.23 -5.72 0.17
CA TRP A 66 -15.39 -6.93 0.25
C TRP A 66 -15.01 -7.32 1.67
N GLU A 67 -15.36 -6.50 2.65
CA GLU A 67 -15.10 -6.73 4.06
C GLU A 67 -16.25 -7.50 4.71
N LEU A 68 -15.93 -8.49 5.54
CA LEU A 68 -16.90 -9.09 6.47
C LEU A 68 -17.17 -8.11 7.63
N ALA A 69 -18.34 -8.21 8.28
CA ALA A 69 -18.82 -7.25 9.27
C ALA A 69 -17.84 -6.84 10.41
N ASP A 70 -16.83 -7.65 10.72
CA ASP A 70 -15.82 -7.40 11.77
C ASP A 70 -14.43 -6.98 11.22
N GLY A 71 -14.32 -6.64 9.93
CA GLY A 71 -13.04 -6.43 9.25
C GLY A 71 -12.52 -4.99 9.23
N SER A 72 -13.22 -4.02 9.81
CA SER A 72 -13.11 -2.61 9.37
C SER A 72 -11.77 -1.99 9.70
N THR A 73 -11.24 -2.33 10.86
CA THR A 73 -9.90 -1.94 11.26
C THR A 73 -8.84 -2.53 10.33
N LYS A 74 -9.01 -3.79 9.90
CA LYS A 74 -8.06 -4.45 8.98
C LYS A 74 -8.14 -3.85 7.57
N HIS A 75 -9.35 -3.55 7.10
CA HIS A 75 -9.58 -2.85 5.84
C HIS A 75 -8.87 -1.49 5.85
N LYS A 76 -9.12 -0.67 6.87
CA LYS A 76 -8.49 0.64 6.99
C LYS A 76 -6.97 0.57 7.00
N VAL A 77 -6.39 -0.32 7.80
CA VAL A 77 -4.93 -0.52 7.85
C VAL A 77 -4.37 -0.97 6.49
N ALA A 78 -5.08 -1.86 5.78
CA ALA A 78 -4.66 -2.32 4.45
C ALA A 78 -4.66 -1.18 3.43
N ILE A 79 -5.73 -0.38 3.38
CA ILE A 79 -5.87 0.75 2.46
C ILE A 79 -4.83 1.84 2.78
N ASP A 80 -4.71 2.23 4.05
CA ASP A 80 -3.72 3.23 4.49
C ASP A 80 -2.31 2.80 4.10
N ARG A 81 -1.98 1.51 4.21
CA ARG A 81 -0.67 0.99 3.80
C ARG A 81 -0.44 1.07 2.30
N LEU A 82 -1.43 0.73 1.49
CA LEU A 82 -1.33 0.79 0.03
C LEU A 82 -1.17 2.24 -0.45
N ILE A 83 -1.85 3.19 0.20
CA ILE A 83 -1.72 4.63 -0.09
C ILE A 83 -0.34 5.16 0.34
N GLN A 84 0.14 4.80 1.53
CA GLN A 84 1.47 5.21 2.01
C GLN A 84 2.61 4.76 1.09
N LEU A 85 2.47 3.56 0.52
CA LEU A 85 3.41 3.02 -0.45
C LEU A 85 3.16 3.53 -1.87
N ARG A 86 2.08 4.30 -2.10
CA ARG A 86 1.65 4.78 -3.43
C ARG A 86 1.37 3.65 -4.43
N VAL A 87 1.00 2.47 -3.92
CA VAL A 87 0.48 1.39 -4.77
C VAL A 87 -0.95 1.72 -5.21
N LEU A 88 -1.68 2.46 -4.38
CA LEU A 88 -2.97 3.05 -4.71
C LEU A 88 -2.91 4.56 -4.57
N GLU A 89 -3.56 5.26 -5.50
CA GLU A 89 -3.75 6.70 -5.43
C GLU A 89 -5.23 7.01 -5.29
N VAL A 90 -5.57 7.90 -4.34
CA VAL A 90 -6.93 8.38 -4.16
C VAL A 90 -7.14 9.53 -5.13
N VAL A 91 -7.86 9.26 -6.21
CA VAL A 91 -8.27 10.29 -7.16
C VAL A 91 -9.60 10.87 -6.69
N ASP A 92 -9.55 12.04 -6.06
CA ASP A 92 -10.78 12.81 -5.79
C ASP A 92 -11.29 13.32 -7.13
N ARG A 93 -12.44 12.79 -7.58
CA ARG A 93 -13.13 13.28 -8.77
C ARG A 93 -13.73 14.64 -8.43
N LYS A 94 -12.90 15.68 -8.38
CA LYS A 94 -13.37 17.06 -8.36
C LYS A 94 -14.18 17.26 -9.64
N LYS A 95 -15.45 17.53 -9.44
CA LYS A 95 -16.44 17.82 -10.47
C LYS A 95 -16.11 19.13 -11.18
#